data_AF-A0A5M6ZC08-F1
#
_entry.id   AF-A0A5M6ZC08-F1
#
_cell.length_a   1.000
_cell.length_b   1.000
_cell.length_c   1.000
_cell.angle_alpha   90.00
_cell.angle_beta   90.00
_cell.angle_gamma   90.00
#
_symmetry.space_group_name_H-M   'P 1'
#
loop_
_entity.id
_entity.type
_entity.pdbx_description
1 polymer ?
#
loop_
_entity_poly.entity_id
_entity_poly.type
_entity_poly.pdbx_seq_one_letter_code
_entity_poly.pdbx_strand_id
1 'polypeptide(L)'
;MFGQSRDFVARPMSTIFMGESWAMKWGEALRAFRARNNIKQEAAADMLGVSQAYISRLETGAQSPSADVEIKLQALLSEPAHRPVCEYIKALVSHSPYIMFLLSHSGGDVWVEAASQKALHMAGKLDAMAPALVVGEPLGMDNRPESFHGIRKMIEMGGFDGQLAFIDVIWHANLIETGELVYFRNTLVPVRGEQARWYIHGTTRVIKQEQYDRLWNEWEGPVLCYDFEKKRVRQEPAGGNREAQTPA
;
A
#
# COMPACT_ATOMS: atom_id res chain seq x y z
N MET A 1 -37.70 -3.60 -25.98
CA MET A 1 -37.89 -2.19 -25.55
C MET A 1 -36.74 -1.86 -24.61
N PHE A 2 -35.61 -1.39 -25.16
CA PHE A 2 -34.34 -1.22 -24.45
C PHE A 2 -34.23 0.21 -23.93
N GLY A 3 -34.21 0.36 -22.61
CA GLY A 3 -34.16 1.64 -21.91
C GLY A 3 -32.73 2.11 -21.65
N GLN A 4 -32.36 3.18 -22.33
CA GLN A 4 -31.49 4.30 -21.94
C GLN A 4 -30.13 3.99 -21.27
N SER A 5 -29.09 4.12 -22.10
CA SER A 5 -27.73 4.49 -21.75
C SER A 5 -27.72 5.75 -20.86
N ARG A 6 -27.21 5.65 -19.65
CA ARG A 6 -26.85 6.81 -18.84
C ARG A 6 -25.50 7.32 -19.32
N ASP A 7 -25.51 8.52 -19.89
CA ASP A 7 -24.33 9.29 -20.25
C ASP A 7 -23.38 9.41 -19.05
N PHE A 8 -22.26 8.71 -19.14
CA PHE A 8 -21.13 8.86 -18.23
C PHE A 8 -20.42 10.16 -18.60
N VAL A 9 -20.89 11.28 -18.06
CA VAL A 9 -20.19 12.56 -18.17
C VAL A 9 -18.87 12.41 -17.41
N ALA A 10 -17.78 12.27 -18.16
CA ALA A 10 -16.42 12.34 -17.62
C ALA A 10 -16.25 13.69 -16.91
N ARG A 11 -16.24 13.66 -15.58
CA ARG A 11 -15.93 14.84 -14.77
C ARG A 11 -14.47 15.21 -15.03
N PRO A 12 -14.14 16.51 -15.18
CA PRO A 12 -12.76 16.94 -15.35
C PRO A 12 -11.89 16.48 -14.16
N MET A 13 -10.69 15.99 -14.49
CA MET A 13 -9.72 15.33 -13.62
C MET A 13 -9.20 16.19 -12.45
N SER A 14 -9.64 17.44 -12.32
CA SER A 14 -9.12 18.42 -11.36
C SER A 14 -9.78 18.39 -9.98
N THR A 15 -10.86 17.62 -9.77
CA THR A 15 -11.67 17.73 -8.53
C THR A 15 -11.53 16.54 -7.57
N ILE A 16 -10.81 15.47 -7.93
CA ILE A 16 -10.72 14.26 -7.08
C ILE A 16 -9.58 14.33 -6.03
N PHE A 17 -8.67 15.30 -6.11
CA PHE A 17 -7.54 15.43 -5.15
C PHE A 17 -7.75 16.43 -4.01
N MET A 18 -8.95 17.02 -3.83
CA MET A 18 -9.20 18.08 -2.84
C MET A 18 -10.28 17.73 -1.78
N GLY A 19 -10.53 16.43 -1.57
CA GLY A 19 -11.62 15.95 -0.70
C GLY A 19 -11.24 15.60 0.74
N GLU A 20 -9.96 15.63 1.11
CA GLU A 20 -9.53 15.42 2.49
C GLU A 20 -8.81 16.66 2.99
N SER A 21 -9.40 17.31 3.99
CA SER A 21 -8.76 18.33 4.81
C SER A 21 -7.67 17.68 5.66
N TRP A 22 -6.58 17.25 5.02
CA TRP A 22 -5.30 17.16 5.71
C TRP A 22 -4.87 18.60 5.95
N ALA A 23 -4.76 19.01 7.22
CA ALA A 23 -3.97 20.18 7.55
C ALA A 23 -2.53 19.86 7.07
N MET A 24 -2.22 20.25 5.83
CA MET A 24 -0.97 19.88 5.19
C MET A 24 0.15 20.48 6.04
N LYS A 25 1.01 19.62 6.59
CA LYS A 25 2.19 20.08 7.30
C LYS A 25 3.23 20.58 6.30
N TRP A 26 3.03 21.81 5.84
CA TRP A 26 3.81 22.44 4.78
C TRP A 26 5.33 22.30 4.96
N GLY A 27 5.83 22.46 6.18
CA GLY A 27 7.25 22.30 6.49
C GLY A 27 7.79 20.89 6.24
N GLU A 28 7.03 19.85 6.63
CA GLU A 28 7.41 18.45 6.39
C GLU A 28 7.36 18.14 4.89
N ALA A 29 6.32 18.61 4.20
CA ALA A 29 6.16 18.42 2.75
C ALA A 29 7.29 19.10 1.95
N LEU A 30 7.65 20.34 2.31
CA LEU A 30 8.73 21.08 1.69
C LEU A 30 10.08 20.41 1.93
N ARG A 31 10.37 19.99 3.17
CA ARG A 31 11.60 19.26 3.51
C ARG A 31 11.71 17.96 2.72
N ALA A 32 10.62 17.21 2.61
CA ALA A 32 10.57 15.97 1.84
C ALA A 32 10.81 16.22 0.35
N PHE A 33 10.18 17.25 -0.23
CA PHE A 33 10.43 17.70 -1.60
C PHE A 33 11.90 18.03 -1.82
N ARG A 34 12.52 18.79 -0.90
CA ARG A 34 13.93 19.15 -1.01
C ARG A 34 14.85 17.94 -0.98
N ALA A 35 14.61 17.02 -0.06
CA ALA A 35 15.39 15.80 0.08
C ALA A 35 15.33 14.93 -1.19
N ARG A 36 14.15 14.79 -1.80
CA ARG A 36 13.97 14.03 -3.05
C ARG A 36 14.74 14.64 -4.23
N ASN A 37 14.71 15.97 -4.34
CA ASN A 37 15.32 16.68 -5.46
C ASN A 37 16.77 17.10 -5.19
N ASN A 38 17.33 16.71 -4.04
CA ASN A 38 18.68 17.09 -3.60
C ASN A 38 18.94 18.62 -3.66
N ILE A 39 17.94 19.41 -3.28
CA ILE A 39 18.04 20.89 -3.28
C ILE A 39 18.27 21.42 -1.86
N LYS A 40 19.07 22.48 -1.74
CA LYS A 40 19.34 23.18 -0.47
C LYS A 40 18.17 24.11 -0.09
N GLN A 41 18.11 24.54 1.17
CA GLN A 41 17.07 25.48 1.62
C GLN A 41 17.10 26.79 0.85
N GLU A 42 18.29 27.28 0.50
CA GLU A 42 18.49 28.50 -0.30
C GLU A 42 17.80 28.39 -1.67
N ALA A 43 18.07 27.30 -2.42
CA ALA A 43 17.42 27.06 -3.70
C ALA A 43 15.89 26.98 -3.60
N ALA A 44 15.36 26.36 -2.53
CA ALA A 44 13.91 26.34 -2.30
C ALA A 44 13.35 27.72 -1.95
N ALA A 45 14.14 28.56 -1.27
CA ALA A 45 13.79 29.95 -0.99
C ALA A 45 13.69 30.75 -2.29
N ASP A 46 14.65 30.57 -3.20
CA ASP A 46 14.64 31.20 -4.52
C ASP A 46 13.41 30.78 -5.34
N MET A 47 13.09 29.48 -5.37
CA MET A 47 11.90 28.94 -6.06
C MET A 47 10.58 29.55 -5.52
N LEU A 48 10.50 29.82 -4.22
CA LEU A 48 9.31 30.36 -3.58
C LEU A 48 9.32 31.91 -3.50
N GLY A 49 10.44 32.55 -3.80
CA GLY A 49 10.64 33.99 -3.67
C GLY A 49 10.58 34.46 -2.21
N VAL A 50 11.18 33.71 -1.30
CA VAL A 50 11.24 34.01 0.15
C VAL A 50 12.67 33.88 0.66
N SER A 51 12.95 34.31 1.89
CA SER A 51 14.29 34.16 2.47
C SER A 51 14.58 32.72 2.93
N GLN A 52 15.85 32.31 2.89
CA GLN A 52 16.27 31.01 3.44
C GLN A 52 15.85 30.85 4.92
N ALA A 53 15.93 31.92 5.72
CA ALA A 53 15.50 31.92 7.11
C ALA A 53 14.00 31.61 7.26
N TYR A 54 13.18 32.08 6.32
CA TYR A 54 11.76 31.77 6.27
C TYR A 54 11.52 30.29 5.97
N ILE A 55 12.23 29.72 4.99
CA ILE A 55 12.20 28.27 4.70
C ILE A 55 12.59 27.45 5.93
N SER A 56 13.66 27.84 6.63
CA SER A 56 14.08 27.15 7.84
C SER A 56 12.98 27.15 8.91
N ARG A 57 12.30 28.28 9.13
CA ARG A 57 11.20 28.37 10.12
C ARG A 57 9.96 27.59 9.69
N LEU A 58 9.66 27.57 8.39
CA LEU A 58 8.60 26.72 7.83
C LEU A 58 8.89 25.25 8.09
N GLU A 59 10.09 24.77 7.74
CA GLU A 59 10.47 23.37 7.89
C GLU A 59 10.50 22.90 9.35
N THR A 60 10.80 23.79 10.30
CA THR A 60 10.75 23.47 11.75
C THR A 60 9.35 23.59 12.34
N GLY A 61 8.36 24.07 11.58
CA GLY A 61 7.02 24.38 12.09
C GLY A 61 6.98 25.61 13.01
N ALA A 62 8.07 26.38 13.08
CA ALA A 62 8.13 27.62 13.86
C ALA A 62 7.31 28.76 13.23
N GLN A 63 6.96 28.62 11.95
CA GLN A 63 6.15 29.59 11.23
C GLN A 63 5.24 28.86 10.23
N SER A 64 3.99 29.32 10.10
CA SER A 64 3.08 28.91 9.03
C SER A 64 3.29 29.78 7.78
N PRO A 65 3.08 29.23 6.57
CA PRO A 65 3.18 30.00 5.34
C PRO A 65 2.10 31.10 5.27
N SER A 66 2.40 32.20 4.59
CA SER A 66 1.36 33.15 4.18
C SER A 66 0.55 32.56 3.02
N ALA A 67 -0.66 33.07 2.78
CA ALA A 67 -1.52 32.60 1.68
C ALA A 67 -0.81 32.57 0.31
N ASP A 68 -0.02 33.61 -0.01
CA ASP A 68 0.76 33.66 -1.25
C ASP A 68 1.81 32.54 -1.34
N VAL A 69 2.45 32.21 -0.21
CA VAL A 69 3.43 31.12 -0.15
C VAL A 69 2.73 29.76 -0.19
N GLU A 70 1.55 29.61 0.42
CA GLU A 70 0.76 28.38 0.32
C GLU A 70 0.41 28.06 -1.13
N ILE A 71 -0.04 29.05 -1.90
CA ILE A 71 -0.36 28.87 -3.33
C ILE A 71 0.88 28.41 -4.10
N LYS A 72 2.03 29.03 -3.86
CA LYS A 72 3.30 28.65 -4.50
C LYS A 72 3.76 27.25 -4.10
N LEU A 73 3.68 26.91 -2.81
CA LEU A 73 4.00 25.58 -2.30
C LEU A 73 3.07 24.54 -2.92
N GLN A 74 1.77 24.81 -2.98
CA GLN A 74 0.80 23.91 -3.58
C GLN A 74 1.10 23.67 -5.06
N ALA A 75 1.38 24.73 -5.83
CA ALA A 75 1.76 24.62 -7.23
C ALA A 75 3.05 23.78 -7.40
N LEU A 76 4.08 24.09 -6.62
CA LEU A 76 5.37 23.41 -6.66
C LEU A 76 5.25 21.92 -6.34
N LEU A 77 4.48 21.56 -5.31
CA LEU A 77 4.30 20.19 -4.84
C LEU A 77 3.32 19.38 -5.69
N SER A 78 2.42 20.05 -6.42
CA SER A 78 1.45 19.41 -7.32
C SER A 78 2.03 19.14 -8.71
N GLU A 79 3.16 19.76 -9.06
CA GLU A 79 3.83 19.53 -10.33
C GLU A 79 4.21 18.04 -10.45
N PRO A 80 3.83 17.35 -11.56
CA PRO A 80 4.07 15.91 -11.69
C PRO A 80 5.53 15.53 -11.45
N ALA A 81 6.49 16.30 -11.98
CA ALA A 81 7.92 16.05 -11.80
C ALA A 81 8.37 15.99 -10.31
N HIS A 82 7.59 16.57 -9.40
CA HIS A 82 7.91 16.67 -7.97
C HIS A 82 7.07 15.76 -7.08
N ARG A 83 6.11 15.05 -7.67
CA ARG A 83 5.22 14.14 -6.98
C ARG A 83 6.02 12.99 -6.36
N PRO A 84 5.76 12.63 -5.09
CA PRO A 84 6.37 11.46 -4.46
C PRO A 84 6.16 10.18 -5.29
N VAL A 85 7.15 9.28 -5.32
CA VAL A 85 7.04 7.97 -5.97
C VAL A 85 5.89 7.17 -5.34
N CYS A 86 5.70 7.25 -4.03
CA CYS A 86 4.60 6.55 -3.37
C CYS A 86 3.22 7.03 -3.87
N GLU A 87 3.06 8.32 -4.20
CA GLU A 87 1.81 8.87 -4.72
C GLU A 87 1.50 8.35 -6.13
N TYR A 88 2.53 8.11 -6.95
CA TYR A 88 2.35 7.43 -8.23
C TYR A 88 1.89 5.98 -8.06
N ILE A 89 2.46 5.27 -7.10
CA ILE A 89 2.09 3.88 -6.81
C ILE A 89 0.67 3.82 -6.22
N LYS A 90 0.32 4.74 -5.30
CA LYS A 90 -1.05 4.88 -4.76
C LYS A 90 -2.04 5.12 -5.88
N ALA A 91 -1.76 6.04 -6.80
CA ALA A 91 -2.62 6.29 -7.95
C ALA A 91 -2.76 5.05 -8.86
N LEU A 92 -1.64 4.36 -9.14
CA LEU A 92 -1.65 3.13 -9.93
C LEU A 92 -2.53 2.04 -9.27
N VAL A 93 -2.40 1.84 -7.96
CA VAL A 93 -3.18 0.86 -7.21
C VAL A 93 -4.67 1.25 -7.19
N SER A 94 -4.99 2.48 -6.81
CA SER A 94 -6.36 2.95 -6.66
C SER A 94 -7.17 2.92 -7.96
N HIS A 95 -6.51 3.14 -9.10
CA HIS A 95 -7.16 3.17 -10.42
C HIS A 95 -6.99 1.86 -11.21
N SER A 96 -6.38 0.83 -10.63
CA SER A 96 -6.19 -0.45 -11.30
C SER A 96 -7.51 -1.20 -11.49
N PRO A 97 -7.76 -1.83 -12.67
CA PRO A 97 -8.88 -2.75 -12.85
C PRO A 97 -8.65 -4.13 -12.19
N TYR A 98 -7.47 -4.39 -11.66
CA TYR A 98 -7.10 -5.64 -10.99
C TYR A 98 -7.20 -5.52 -9.48
N ILE A 99 -7.16 -6.65 -8.75
CA ILE A 99 -7.15 -6.66 -7.28
C ILE A 99 -5.73 -6.29 -6.84
N MET A 100 -5.57 -5.09 -6.29
CA MET A 100 -4.26 -4.56 -5.90
C MET A 100 -4.37 -3.81 -4.58
N PHE A 101 -3.28 -3.81 -3.83
CA PHE A 101 -3.14 -3.06 -2.60
C PHE A 101 -1.72 -2.53 -2.44
N LEU A 102 -1.60 -1.42 -1.71
CA LEU A 102 -0.35 -0.91 -1.20
C LEU A 102 -0.43 -0.97 0.32
N LEU A 103 0.54 -1.65 0.93
CA LEU A 103 0.62 -1.77 2.38
C LEU A 103 1.86 -1.07 2.89
N SER A 104 1.82 -0.62 4.14
CA SER A 104 3.00 -0.20 4.89
C SER A 104 3.00 -0.85 6.26
N HIS A 105 4.13 -0.78 6.97
CA HIS A 105 4.25 -1.27 8.34
C HIS A 105 4.74 -0.14 9.23
N SER A 106 4.02 0.12 10.33
CA SER A 106 4.35 1.17 11.29
C SER A 106 3.66 0.90 12.62
N GLY A 107 4.40 1.07 13.72
CA GLY A 107 3.86 0.88 15.07
C GLY A 107 3.47 -0.57 15.38
N GLY A 108 4.03 -1.56 14.66
CA GLY A 108 3.67 -2.98 14.78
C GLY A 108 2.46 -3.39 13.93
N ASP A 109 1.79 -2.43 13.30
CA ASP A 109 0.63 -2.66 12.45
C ASP A 109 0.94 -2.57 10.96
N VAL A 110 0.22 -3.36 10.17
CA VAL A 110 0.18 -3.24 8.72
C VAL A 110 -0.95 -2.30 8.34
N TRP A 111 -0.65 -1.25 7.60
CA TRP A 111 -1.61 -0.23 7.18
C TRP A 111 -1.95 -0.37 5.70
N VAL A 112 -3.21 -0.09 5.35
CA VAL A 112 -3.67 -0.08 3.96
C VAL A 112 -3.50 1.32 3.39
N GLU A 113 -2.43 1.53 2.63
CA GLU A 113 -2.07 2.84 2.07
C GLU A 113 -2.86 3.17 0.80
N ALA A 114 -3.23 2.15 0.04
CA ALA A 114 -4.13 2.24 -1.11
C ALA A 114 -4.71 0.87 -1.44
N ALA A 115 -5.90 0.84 -2.04
CA ALA A 115 -6.52 -0.38 -2.55
C ALA A 115 -7.32 -0.06 -3.82
N SER A 116 -7.32 -1.00 -4.77
CA SER A 116 -8.19 -0.87 -5.95
C SER A 116 -9.66 -1.09 -5.59
N GLN A 117 -10.58 -0.54 -6.38
CA GLN A 117 -12.02 -0.77 -6.18
C GLN A 117 -12.39 -2.25 -6.19
N LYS A 118 -11.69 -3.03 -7.03
CA LYS A 118 -11.88 -4.49 -7.09
C LYS A 118 -11.40 -5.19 -5.82
N ALA A 119 -10.31 -4.71 -5.20
CA ALA A 119 -9.84 -5.21 -3.92
C ALA A 119 -10.83 -4.89 -2.79
N LEU A 120 -11.33 -3.66 -2.69
CA LEU A 120 -12.33 -3.27 -1.70
C LEU A 120 -13.62 -4.08 -1.85
N HIS A 121 -14.12 -4.23 -3.08
CA HIS A 121 -15.31 -5.03 -3.37
C HIS A 121 -15.13 -6.50 -2.99
N MET A 122 -13.96 -7.07 -3.27
CA MET A 122 -13.65 -8.46 -2.90
C MET A 122 -13.51 -8.62 -1.38
N ALA A 123 -12.82 -7.70 -0.71
CA ALA A 123 -12.63 -7.73 0.74
C ALA A 123 -13.97 -7.71 1.50
N GLY A 124 -14.95 -6.95 1.01
CA GLY A 124 -16.30 -6.93 1.58
C GLY A 124 -17.09 -8.24 1.45
N LYS A 125 -16.59 -9.23 0.69
CA LYS A 125 -17.22 -10.54 0.48
C LYS A 125 -16.53 -11.70 1.18
N LEU A 126 -15.35 -11.48 1.77
CA LEU A 126 -14.53 -12.55 2.35
C LEU A 126 -14.57 -12.48 3.87
N ASP A 127 -14.85 -13.62 4.51
CA ASP A 127 -14.91 -13.73 5.97
C ASP A 127 -13.60 -13.32 6.65
N ALA A 128 -12.48 -13.75 6.10
CA ALA A 128 -11.14 -13.45 6.59
C ALA A 128 -10.82 -11.95 6.51
N MET A 129 -11.50 -11.22 5.61
CA MET A 129 -11.35 -9.79 5.42
C MET A 129 -12.44 -8.96 6.12
N ALA A 130 -13.23 -9.55 7.04
CA ALA A 130 -14.19 -8.81 7.86
C ALA A 130 -13.58 -8.31 9.21
N PRO A 131 -13.83 -7.07 9.65
CA PRO A 131 -14.51 -6.00 8.91
C PRO A 131 -13.69 -5.59 7.67
N ALA A 132 -14.41 -5.14 6.64
CA ALA A 132 -13.90 -4.88 5.31
C ALA A 132 -12.64 -4.00 5.33
N LEU A 133 -11.79 -4.19 4.32
CA LEU A 133 -10.58 -3.40 4.12
C LEU A 133 -10.92 -1.89 4.02
N VAL A 134 -10.33 -1.07 4.88
CA VAL A 134 -10.47 0.39 4.85
C VAL A 134 -9.11 1.02 4.57
N VAL A 135 -9.04 1.91 3.58
CA VAL A 135 -7.83 2.67 3.26
C VAL A 135 -7.56 3.68 4.37
N GLY A 136 -6.31 3.77 4.82
CA GLY A 136 -5.89 4.64 5.91
C GLY A 136 -6.05 4.02 7.30
N GLU A 137 -6.50 2.76 7.38
CA GLU A 137 -6.65 2.02 8.64
C GLU A 137 -5.67 0.84 8.74
N PRO A 138 -5.36 0.37 9.96
CA PRO A 138 -4.62 -0.87 10.14
C PRO A 138 -5.46 -2.04 9.61
N LEU A 139 -4.80 -3.00 8.96
CA LEU A 139 -5.39 -4.23 8.47
C LEU A 139 -5.98 -5.08 9.61
N GLY A 140 -5.51 -4.83 10.84
CA GLY A 140 -5.95 -5.47 12.08
C GLY A 140 -5.53 -6.93 12.10
N MET A 141 -4.33 -7.22 12.63
CA MET A 141 -3.70 -8.55 12.51
C MET A 141 -4.05 -9.52 13.65
N ASP A 142 -4.53 -9.03 14.79
CA ASP A 142 -4.61 -9.83 16.03
C ASP A 142 -5.77 -10.82 16.07
N ASN A 143 -6.89 -10.51 15.42
CA ASN A 143 -8.11 -11.33 15.43
C ASN A 143 -8.43 -11.98 14.08
N ARG A 144 -7.47 -12.01 13.15
CA ARG A 144 -7.69 -12.58 11.81
C ARG A 144 -7.49 -14.10 11.81
N PRO A 145 -8.23 -14.84 10.97
CA PRO A 145 -8.06 -16.29 10.84
C PRO A 145 -6.64 -16.66 10.38
N GLU A 146 -6.30 -17.94 10.50
CA GLU A 146 -5.00 -18.50 10.06
C GLU A 146 -4.66 -18.18 8.61
N SER A 147 -5.65 -17.90 7.75
CA SER A 147 -5.44 -17.46 6.37
C SER A 147 -4.59 -16.18 6.25
N PHE A 148 -4.45 -15.39 7.31
CA PHE A 148 -3.59 -14.20 7.36
C PHE A 148 -2.16 -14.47 7.86
N HIS A 149 -1.81 -15.72 8.19
CA HIS A 149 -0.49 -16.10 8.68
C HIS A 149 0.63 -15.73 7.69
N GLY A 150 0.33 -15.70 6.39
CA GLY A 150 1.28 -15.25 5.37
C GLY A 150 1.77 -13.82 5.55
N ILE A 151 0.93 -12.90 6.06
CA ILE A 151 1.33 -11.51 6.32
C ILE A 151 2.25 -11.42 7.54
N ARG A 152 1.97 -12.17 8.62
CA ARG A 152 2.86 -12.21 9.79
C ARG A 152 4.25 -12.74 9.41
N LYS A 153 4.27 -13.86 8.69
CA LYS A 153 5.52 -14.43 8.15
C LYS A 153 6.27 -13.44 7.25
N MET A 154 5.55 -12.72 6.39
CA MET A 154 6.14 -11.69 5.54
C MET A 154 6.83 -10.59 6.37
N ILE A 155 6.21 -10.14 7.48
CA ILE A 155 6.81 -9.15 8.39
C ILE A 155 8.06 -9.73 9.06
N GLU A 156 7.97 -10.93 9.63
CA GLU A 156 9.09 -11.61 10.31
C GLU A 156 10.31 -11.80 9.40
N MET A 157 10.07 -12.01 8.09
CA MET A 157 11.12 -12.17 7.09
C MET A 157 11.68 -10.83 6.57
N GLY A 158 11.26 -9.69 7.11
CA GLY A 158 11.77 -8.37 6.73
C GLY A 158 11.13 -7.80 5.46
N GLY A 159 9.88 -8.15 5.17
CA GLY A 159 9.16 -7.66 3.99
C GLY A 159 9.03 -6.12 3.93
N PHE A 160 9.06 -5.44 5.08
CA PHE A 160 9.02 -3.98 5.17
C PHE A 160 10.36 -3.34 5.54
N ASP A 161 11.47 -4.09 5.44
CA ASP A 161 12.79 -3.63 5.91
C ASP A 161 13.84 -3.62 4.79
N GLY A 162 13.43 -3.92 3.56
CA GLY A 162 14.33 -3.95 2.40
C GLY A 162 15.20 -5.20 2.31
N GLN A 163 14.87 -6.25 3.05
CA GLN A 163 15.59 -7.54 3.00
C GLN A 163 15.12 -8.41 1.83
N LEU A 164 13.86 -8.25 1.44
CA LEU A 164 13.21 -9.06 0.40
C LEU A 164 13.04 -8.25 -0.88
N ALA A 165 13.23 -8.90 -2.02
CA ALA A 165 12.96 -8.34 -3.34
C ALA A 165 11.61 -8.82 -3.89
N PHE A 166 11.13 -9.97 -3.44
CA PHE A 166 9.93 -10.62 -3.93
C PHE A 166 9.32 -11.51 -2.87
N ILE A 167 7.99 -11.47 -2.77
CA ILE A 167 7.23 -12.27 -1.83
C ILE A 167 5.99 -12.77 -2.56
N ASP A 168 5.75 -14.07 -2.52
CA ASP A 168 4.52 -14.69 -2.98
C ASP A 168 3.83 -15.32 -1.79
N VAL A 169 2.52 -15.11 -1.69
CA VAL A 169 1.69 -15.64 -0.60
C VAL A 169 0.48 -16.34 -1.19
N ILE A 170 0.21 -17.57 -0.79
CA ILE A 170 -1.06 -18.26 -1.05
C ILE A 170 -1.90 -18.27 0.22
N TRP A 171 -3.20 -18.09 0.05
CA TRP A 171 -4.17 -18.11 1.15
C TRP A 171 -5.56 -18.47 0.62
N HIS A 172 -6.50 -18.73 1.52
CA HIS A 172 -7.89 -18.99 1.18
C HIS A 172 -8.81 -18.30 2.16
N ALA A 173 -10.07 -18.08 1.77
CA ALA A 173 -11.11 -17.53 2.62
C ALA A 173 -12.48 -17.99 2.14
N ASN A 174 -13.49 -17.95 3.01
CA ASN A 174 -14.86 -18.27 2.64
C ASN A 174 -15.55 -17.00 2.14
N LEU A 175 -16.39 -17.16 1.13
CA LEU A 175 -17.35 -16.13 0.75
C LEU A 175 -18.42 -16.02 1.84
N ILE A 176 -18.67 -14.80 2.32
CA ILE A 176 -19.65 -14.53 3.39
C ILE A 176 -21.06 -14.99 2.97
N GLU A 177 -21.43 -14.79 1.71
CA GLU A 177 -22.78 -15.07 1.21
C GLU A 177 -23.05 -16.57 1.03
N THR A 178 -22.06 -17.33 0.56
CA THR A 178 -22.25 -18.74 0.14
C THR A 178 -21.55 -19.74 1.03
N GLY A 179 -20.59 -19.31 1.86
CA GLY A 179 -19.66 -20.18 2.57
C GLY A 179 -18.65 -20.89 1.67
N GLU A 180 -18.65 -20.62 0.36
CA GLU A 180 -17.75 -21.28 -0.59
C GLU A 180 -16.30 -20.85 -0.34
N LEU A 181 -15.40 -21.85 -0.31
CA LEU A 181 -13.97 -21.64 -0.12
C LEU A 181 -13.31 -21.17 -1.42
N VAL A 182 -12.65 -20.02 -1.37
CA VAL A 182 -11.94 -19.42 -2.51
C VAL A 182 -10.45 -19.32 -2.21
N TYR A 183 -9.62 -19.67 -3.19
CA TYR A 183 -8.16 -19.71 -3.06
C TYR A 183 -7.51 -18.56 -3.83
N PHE A 184 -6.47 -18.00 -3.24
CA PHE A 184 -5.80 -16.81 -3.74
C PHE A 184 -4.29 -17.01 -3.80
N ARG A 185 -3.68 -16.33 -4.78
CA ARG A 185 -2.24 -16.05 -4.80
C ARG A 185 -2.03 -14.56 -4.86
N ASN A 186 -1.24 -14.06 -3.91
CA ASN A 186 -0.73 -12.71 -3.89
C ASN A 186 0.73 -12.71 -4.37
N THR A 187 1.04 -11.81 -5.28
CA THR A 187 2.42 -11.45 -5.61
C THR A 187 2.69 -10.06 -5.08
N LEU A 188 3.70 -9.97 -4.22
CA LEU A 188 4.03 -8.83 -3.39
C LEU A 188 5.46 -8.39 -3.71
N VAL A 189 5.64 -7.10 -3.96
CA VAL A 189 6.93 -6.50 -4.28
C VAL A 189 7.20 -5.38 -3.28
N PRO A 190 8.26 -5.51 -2.47
CA PRO A 190 8.73 -4.40 -1.64
C PRO A 190 9.18 -3.24 -2.50
N VAL A 191 8.65 -2.06 -2.21
CA VAL A 191 8.99 -0.81 -2.90
C VAL A 191 9.43 0.21 -1.87
N ARG A 192 10.57 0.84 -2.14
CA ARG A 192 11.10 1.90 -1.28
C ARG A 192 10.44 3.22 -1.65
N GLY A 193 9.74 3.82 -0.71
CA GLY A 193 9.20 5.17 -0.84
C GLY A 193 10.12 6.21 -0.22
N GLU A 194 9.56 7.37 0.07
CA GLU A 194 10.25 8.50 0.69
C GLU A 194 10.68 8.20 2.14
N GLN A 195 11.64 8.97 2.64
CA GLN A 195 12.11 8.90 4.03
C GLN A 195 12.59 7.50 4.46
N ALA A 196 13.05 6.69 3.50
CA ALA A 196 13.43 5.29 3.71
C ALA A 196 12.31 4.38 4.23
N ARG A 197 11.04 4.78 4.07
CA ARG A 197 9.90 3.92 4.37
C ARG A 197 9.71 2.89 3.26
N TRP A 198 9.47 1.65 3.66
CA TRP A 198 9.14 0.58 2.73
C TRP A 198 7.63 0.35 2.69
N TYR A 199 7.18 -0.01 1.51
CA TYR A 199 5.81 -0.40 1.23
C TYR A 199 5.83 -1.77 0.55
N ILE A 200 4.73 -2.49 0.66
CA ILE A 200 4.48 -3.70 -0.12
C ILE A 200 3.42 -3.38 -1.16
N HIS A 201 3.80 -3.44 -2.43
CA HIS A 201 2.86 -3.38 -3.53
C HIS A 201 2.41 -4.81 -3.87
N GLY A 202 1.12 -5.09 -3.68
CA GLY A 202 0.55 -6.42 -3.86
C GLY A 202 -0.47 -6.52 -4.98
N THR A 203 -0.45 -7.65 -5.66
CA THR A 203 -1.45 -8.04 -6.67
C THR A 203 -2.04 -9.38 -6.28
N THR A 204 -3.35 -9.53 -6.40
CA THR A 204 -4.05 -10.77 -6.06
C THR A 204 -4.74 -11.35 -7.27
N ARG A 205 -4.70 -12.67 -7.37
CA ARG A 205 -5.52 -13.45 -8.30
C ARG A 205 -6.15 -14.63 -7.59
N VAL A 206 -7.35 -14.99 -8.06
CA VAL A 206 -7.99 -16.25 -7.69
C VAL A 206 -7.26 -17.39 -8.40
N ILE A 207 -7.01 -18.48 -7.68
CA ILE A 207 -6.41 -19.71 -8.20
C ILE A 207 -7.34 -20.89 -7.90
N LYS A 208 -7.13 -22.01 -8.58
CA LYS A 208 -7.84 -23.25 -8.27
C LYS A 208 -7.26 -23.93 -7.04
N GLN A 209 -8.03 -24.78 -6.37
CA GLN A 209 -7.58 -25.57 -5.23
C GLN A 209 -6.36 -26.42 -5.58
N GLU A 210 -6.34 -27.08 -6.75
CA GLU A 210 -5.21 -27.94 -7.13
C GLU A 210 -3.91 -27.13 -7.31
N GLN A 211 -4.03 -25.86 -7.72
CA GLN A 211 -2.89 -24.95 -7.80
C GLN A 211 -2.43 -24.52 -6.40
N TYR A 212 -3.36 -24.27 -5.48
CA TYR A 212 -3.05 -23.95 -4.09
C TYR A 212 -2.29 -25.10 -3.42
N ASP A 213 -2.81 -26.32 -3.49
CA ASP A 213 -2.21 -27.50 -2.86
C ASP A 213 -0.82 -27.81 -3.42
N ARG A 214 -0.65 -27.68 -4.74
CA ARG A 214 0.66 -27.84 -5.38
C ARG A 214 1.66 -26.81 -4.85
N LEU A 215 1.29 -25.53 -4.84
CA LEU A 215 2.18 -24.45 -4.39
C LEU A 215 2.51 -24.59 -2.90
N TRP A 216 1.53 -24.98 -2.07
CA TRP A 216 1.76 -25.25 -0.65
C TRP A 216 2.87 -26.28 -0.44
N ASN A 217 2.81 -27.40 -1.17
CA ASN A 217 3.81 -28.45 -1.08
C ASN A 217 5.18 -28.01 -1.64
N GLU A 218 5.20 -27.34 -2.79
CA GLU A 218 6.45 -26.83 -3.41
C GLU A 218 7.16 -25.77 -2.55
N TRP A 219 6.39 -24.93 -1.86
CA TRP A 219 6.90 -23.83 -1.04
C TRP A 219 7.14 -24.24 0.40
N GLU A 220 6.73 -25.45 0.79
CA GLU A 220 6.77 -25.94 2.18
C GLU A 220 5.98 -24.99 3.11
N GLY A 221 4.87 -24.45 2.62
CA GLY A 221 4.02 -23.51 3.35
C GLY A 221 3.37 -22.42 2.49
N PRO A 222 2.75 -21.40 3.12
CA PRO A 222 1.97 -20.40 2.41
C PRO A 222 2.79 -19.28 1.76
N VAL A 223 4.09 -19.19 2.03
CA VAL A 223 4.94 -18.04 1.65
C VAL A 223 6.19 -18.51 0.92
N LEU A 224 6.50 -17.84 -0.20
CA LEU A 224 7.74 -17.97 -0.94
C LEU A 224 8.41 -16.59 -1.02
N CYS A 225 9.64 -16.45 -0.53
CA CYS A 225 10.38 -15.20 -0.55
C CYS A 225 11.72 -15.33 -1.28
N TYR A 226 12.14 -14.24 -1.93
CA TYR A 226 13.50 -14.09 -2.46
C TYR A 226 14.10 -12.76 -2.01
N ASP A 227 15.40 -12.78 -1.74
CA ASP A 227 16.21 -11.56 -1.56
C ASP A 227 16.60 -10.93 -2.91
N PHE A 228 17.33 -9.82 -2.87
CA PHE A 228 17.81 -9.12 -4.06
C PHE A 228 18.87 -9.90 -4.86
N GLU A 229 19.50 -10.90 -4.26
CA GLU A 229 20.41 -11.84 -4.92
C GLU A 229 19.67 -13.04 -5.55
N LYS A 230 18.32 -13.02 -5.50
CA LYS A 230 17.44 -14.09 -5.97
C LYS A 230 17.63 -15.41 -5.22
N LYS A 231 18.17 -15.38 -4.00
CA LYS A 231 18.25 -16.55 -3.14
C LYS A 231 16.92 -16.72 -2.43
N ARG A 232 16.42 -17.96 -2.42
CA ARG A 232 15.21 -18.31 -1.67
C ARG A 232 15.51 -18.14 -0.19
N VAL A 233 14.76 -17.25 0.47
CA VAL A 233 14.83 -17.07 1.92
C VAL A 233 13.94 -18.14 2.54
N ARG A 234 14.54 -19.16 3.15
CA ARG A 234 13.82 -20.23 3.85
C ARG A 234 13.63 -19.83 5.31
N GLN A 235 12.49 -20.20 5.87
CA GLN A 235 12.37 -20.25 7.33
C GLN A 235 13.08 -21.48 7.86
N GLU A 236 13.65 -21.39 9.05
CA GLU A 236 13.86 -22.60 9.84
C GLU A 236 12.49 -23.24 10.10
N PRO A 237 12.35 -24.57 9.99
CA PRO A 237 11.06 -25.22 10.15
C PRO A 237 10.53 -24.94 11.55
N ALA A 238 9.48 -24.11 11.63
CA ALA A 238 8.65 -24.04 12.82
C ALA A 238 8.03 -25.42 13.00
N GLY A 239 8.36 -26.13 14.08
CA GLY A 239 7.91 -27.51 14.36
C GLY A 239 6.40 -27.64 14.62
N GLY A 240 5.56 -27.24 13.67
CA GLY A 240 4.10 -27.18 13.79
C GLY A 240 3.40 -28.28 12.99
N ASN A 241 2.76 -29.19 13.73
CA ASN A 241 1.85 -30.23 13.23
C ASN A 241 0.74 -29.63 12.36
N ARG A 242 0.54 -30.20 11.18
CA ARG A 242 -0.68 -30.01 10.38
C ARG A 242 -1.80 -30.82 11.03
N GLU A 243 -2.55 -30.24 11.96
CA GLU A 243 -3.85 -30.83 12.30
C GLU A 243 -4.75 -30.68 11.08
N ALA A 244 -5.13 -31.83 10.52
CA ALA A 244 -5.98 -31.94 9.35
C ALA A 244 -7.36 -31.36 9.66
N GLN A 245 -7.60 -30.11 9.29
CA GLN A 245 -8.95 -29.58 9.17
C GLN A 245 -9.56 -30.10 7.87
N THR A 246 -10.24 -31.23 7.99
CA THR A 246 -11.23 -31.68 7.02
C THR A 246 -12.44 -30.75 7.13
N PRO A 247 -12.96 -30.16 6.04
CA PRO A 247 -14.20 -29.41 6.11
C PRO A 247 -15.34 -30.38 6.43
N ALA A 248 -16.15 -30.01 7.42
CA ALA A 248 -17.41 -30.68 7.78
C ALA A 248 -18.51 -30.36 6.77
#